data_AF-A0AA95MK67-F1
#
_entry.id   AF-A0AA95MK67-F1
#
_cell.length_a   1.000
_cell.length_b   1.000
_cell.length_c   1.000
_cell.angle_alpha   90.00
_cell.angle_beta   90.00
_cell.angle_gamma   90.00
#
_symmetry.space_group_name_H-M   'P 1'
#
loop_
_entity.id
_entity.type
_entity.pdbx_description
1 polymer ?
#
loop_
_entity_poly.entity_id
_entity_poly.type
_entity_poly.pdbx_seq_one_letter_code
_entity_poly.pdbx_strand_id
1 'polypeptide(L)'
;MKRMNVKRKLFTYIVIWSVFLSSLLLYSPETNVLSASGVPEITMNTPDEGAVLDVSTVEFTGKVSSDSTTPEQLTIKVFEQLGDSEQPKDITLDGKLSIKPEDKKADFSYSRNFSEGAHTLTFFVTDKDGVSNSIDQSFTVKSAVPERKMIAESAAINETVTPSQPSTNEESSASKPGAIQTFIEEIGNRPYMAKMYLAPKGSEKLYDPANEKKDWTKNGFLPAEDMTRVPVGYQIVIDIRSDASLSSTQPLITFFGEQGKDGEKGKEKLINTFDISYDIKSFVYTFKPETQLSHRTTYYVYLNPNIANDSGKIIPRFLKFTTISPEHQDERDFSTEPGMKLADIPDHKRPLDFNIHGNYSNVTNACQYCHSTHNGKNESLEGGTFGNEENLCMTCHDGTSGSQIGPKVVEHKETLKTNQHNQNSSSSCTSCHNPHTQGTLENPNSFKPVSTTDSHIRTYKKASTAGGKADEFSLCLSCHRGNAVEKGDKPASDINQYYSKPHINESLHNIKATEDSGSTLNGQLPCAECHETHGSNNSKMLREELGNVKLKAEDKFKTTGSTWSDSDERKFCISCHNGSTVIYGKTGKLSEKDAAGDPITGHQKEDKQGCSFCHGGTSKSAKEAAHAPKEAAQ
;
A
#
# COMPACT_ATOMS: atom_id res chain seq x y z
N MET A 1 44.36 51.75 48.11
CA MET A 1 43.26 52.27 47.26
C MET A 1 43.14 51.43 46.00
N LYS A 2 42.28 50.40 46.00
CA LYS A 2 42.04 49.55 44.82
C LYS A 2 41.06 50.27 43.90
N ARG A 3 41.54 50.72 42.72
CA ARG A 3 40.69 51.17 41.61
C ARG A 3 39.78 50.01 41.20
N MET A 4 38.57 49.98 41.73
CA MET A 4 37.56 49.01 41.34
C MET A 4 37.17 49.26 39.89
N ASN A 5 37.24 48.20 39.10
CA ASN A 5 37.09 48.21 37.65
C ASN A 5 35.60 48.34 37.28
N VAL A 6 35.07 49.56 37.42
CA VAL A 6 33.65 49.91 37.18
C VAL A 6 33.20 49.48 35.78
N LYS A 7 34.10 49.51 34.79
CA LYS A 7 33.81 49.09 33.41
C LYS A 7 33.42 47.61 33.30
N ARG A 8 34.05 46.73 34.11
CA ARG A 8 33.75 45.29 34.07
C ARG A 8 32.39 44.99 34.68
N LYS A 9 32.02 45.69 35.77
CA LYS A 9 30.68 45.57 36.37
C LYS A 9 29.58 46.06 35.43
N LEU A 10 29.81 47.19 34.74
CA LEU A 10 28.84 47.73 33.78
C LEU A 10 28.57 46.74 32.63
N PHE A 11 29.62 46.12 32.08
CA PHE A 11 29.46 45.11 31.04
C PHE A 11 28.67 43.88 31.54
N THR A 12 28.93 43.42 32.76
CA THR A 12 28.18 42.30 33.35
C THR A 12 26.70 42.65 33.53
N TYR A 13 26.36 43.87 33.94
CA TYR A 13 24.97 44.30 34.05
C TYR A 13 24.27 44.38 32.70
N ILE A 14 24.96 44.85 31.65
CA ILE A 14 24.39 44.91 30.30
C ILE A 14 24.09 43.50 29.76
N VAL A 15 25.00 42.53 29.96
CA VAL A 15 24.79 41.14 29.53
C VAL A 15 23.63 40.49 30.30
N ILE A 16 23.55 40.69 31.62
CA ILE A 16 22.45 40.15 32.43
C ILE A 16 21.11 40.76 31.99
N TRP A 17 21.07 42.07 31.74
CA TRP A 17 19.86 42.74 31.27
C TRP A 17 19.45 42.33 29.85
N SER A 18 20.40 42.08 28.95
CA SER A 18 20.07 41.62 27.59
C SER A 18 19.53 40.19 27.59
N VAL A 19 20.01 39.31 28.47
CA VAL A 19 19.41 37.98 28.67
C VAL A 19 18.00 38.10 29.25
N PHE A 20 17.80 38.92 30.29
CA PHE A 20 16.46 39.14 30.88
C PHE A 20 15.46 39.76 29.89
N LEU A 21 15.89 40.71 29.06
CA LEU A 21 15.03 41.34 28.06
C LEU A 21 14.71 40.37 26.92
N SER A 22 15.65 39.51 26.52
CA SER A 22 15.40 38.47 25.52
C SER A 22 14.37 37.43 25.99
N SER A 23 14.37 37.07 27.28
CA SER A 23 13.35 36.18 27.85
C SER A 23 11.95 36.83 27.95
N LEU A 24 11.87 38.16 28.04
CA LEU A 24 10.60 38.90 28.03
C LEU A 24 10.05 39.10 26.61
N LEU A 25 10.93 39.24 25.61
CA LEU A 25 10.53 39.39 24.21
C LEU A 25 10.17 38.05 23.53
N LEU A 26 10.61 36.92 24.10
CA LEU A 26 10.27 35.57 23.63
C LEU A 26 9.20 34.89 24.50
N TYR A 27 8.61 35.62 25.45
CA TYR A 27 7.46 35.13 26.22
C TYR A 27 6.20 35.15 25.34
N SER A 28 6.01 34.08 24.58
CA SER A 28 4.76 33.82 23.87
C SER A 28 3.71 33.38 24.91
N PRO A 29 2.59 34.11 25.08
CA PRO A 29 1.53 33.65 25.97
C PRO A 29 0.98 32.30 25.49
N GLU A 30 0.92 31.31 26.38
CA GLU A 30 0.43 29.94 26.14
C GLU A 30 -1.08 29.85 25.79
N THR A 31 -1.70 30.90 25.26
CA THR A 31 -3.15 30.90 24.93
C THR A 31 -3.47 31.59 23.61
N ASN A 32 -2.60 31.50 22.61
CA ASN A 32 -3.09 31.56 21.23
C ASN A 32 -3.49 30.14 20.82
N VAL A 33 -4.70 29.76 21.20
CA VAL A 33 -5.42 28.74 20.43
C VAL A 33 -5.64 29.36 19.06
N LEU A 34 -4.73 29.06 18.13
CA LEU A 34 -5.06 29.13 16.71
C LEU A 34 -6.20 28.13 16.55
N SER A 35 -7.44 28.64 16.61
CA SER A 35 -8.61 27.85 16.25
C SER A 35 -8.29 27.25 14.88
N ALA A 36 -8.26 25.92 14.81
CA ALA A 36 -8.14 25.22 13.54
C ALA A 36 -9.14 25.85 12.56
N SER A 37 -8.72 26.11 11.31
CA SER A 37 -9.62 26.70 10.32
C SER A 37 -10.89 25.86 10.25
N GLY A 38 -12.04 26.50 10.47
CA GLY A 38 -13.33 25.80 10.53
C GLY A 38 -13.57 25.04 9.24
N VAL A 39 -13.58 23.71 9.34
CA VAL A 39 -14.00 22.81 8.26
C VAL A 39 -15.43 23.22 7.86
N PRO A 40 -15.76 23.35 6.57
CA PRO A 40 -17.12 23.70 6.17
C PRO A 40 -18.12 22.65 6.69
N GLU A 41 -19.27 23.12 7.15
CA GLU A 41 -20.37 22.29 7.65
C GLU A 41 -21.38 22.05 6.53
N ILE A 42 -21.95 20.85 6.48
CA ILE A 42 -23.06 20.47 5.59
C ILE A 42 -24.09 19.65 6.37
N THR A 43 -25.37 19.97 6.19
CA THR A 43 -26.49 19.23 6.80
C THR A 43 -27.57 18.95 5.77
N MET A 44 -28.16 17.74 5.81
CA MET A 44 -29.28 17.36 4.96
C MET A 44 -30.62 17.57 5.70
N ASN A 45 -31.60 18.16 5.00
CA ASN A 45 -32.96 18.33 5.49
C ASN A 45 -33.94 17.35 4.81
N THR A 46 -33.77 17.11 3.50
CA THR A 46 -34.62 16.18 2.74
C THR A 46 -33.82 15.50 1.62
N PRO A 47 -34.19 14.27 1.22
CA PRO A 47 -35.08 13.34 1.93
C PRO A 47 -34.41 12.80 3.21
N ASP A 48 -35.17 12.14 4.09
CA ASP A 48 -34.60 11.45 5.25
C ASP A 48 -33.69 10.29 4.81
N GLU A 49 -32.68 9.97 5.61
CA GLU A 49 -31.80 8.81 5.38
C GLU A 49 -32.60 7.50 5.30
N GLY A 50 -32.43 6.76 4.21
CA GLY A 50 -33.16 5.52 3.95
C GLY A 50 -34.58 5.71 3.39
N ALA A 51 -34.96 6.91 2.97
CA ALA A 51 -36.29 7.17 2.42
C ALA A 51 -36.60 6.29 1.20
N VAL A 52 -37.87 5.89 1.08
CA VAL A 52 -38.40 5.15 -0.07
C VAL A 52 -39.37 6.05 -0.81
N LEU A 53 -39.08 6.34 -2.07
CA LEU A 53 -39.75 7.37 -2.87
C LEU A 53 -40.45 6.73 -4.07
N ASP A 54 -41.73 7.08 -4.27
CA ASP A 54 -42.54 6.60 -5.42
C ASP A 54 -42.45 7.54 -6.64
N VAL A 55 -41.45 8.43 -6.66
CA VAL A 55 -41.19 9.40 -7.73
C VAL A 55 -39.73 9.29 -8.17
N SER A 56 -39.50 9.39 -9.49
CA SER A 56 -38.15 9.32 -10.06
C SER A 56 -37.36 10.62 -9.92
N THR A 57 -38.04 11.77 -9.86
CA THR A 57 -37.40 13.05 -9.58
C THR A 57 -37.26 13.23 -8.06
N VAL A 58 -36.03 13.23 -7.56
CA VAL A 58 -35.75 13.41 -6.13
C VAL A 58 -35.12 14.79 -5.92
N GLU A 59 -35.65 15.53 -4.94
CA GLU A 59 -35.13 16.84 -4.53
C GLU A 59 -34.46 16.73 -3.15
N PHE A 60 -33.19 17.08 -3.12
CA PHE A 60 -32.38 17.18 -1.92
C PHE A 60 -32.34 18.61 -1.47
N THR A 61 -32.55 18.86 -0.18
CA THR A 61 -32.39 20.20 0.40
C THR A 61 -31.54 20.11 1.65
N GLY A 62 -30.74 21.15 1.89
CA GLY A 62 -29.82 21.18 3.02
C GLY A 62 -29.24 22.56 3.26
N LYS A 63 -28.35 22.64 4.25
CA LYS A 63 -27.62 23.86 4.60
C LYS A 63 -26.13 23.62 4.54
N VAL A 64 -25.38 24.63 4.14
CA VAL A 64 -23.92 24.67 4.20
C VAL A 64 -23.42 25.93 4.89
N SER A 65 -22.30 25.85 5.60
CA SER A 65 -21.66 27.03 6.21
C SER A 65 -20.15 26.86 6.35
N SER A 66 -19.43 27.96 6.47
CA SER A 66 -17.99 27.97 6.76
C SER A 66 -17.64 29.21 7.57
N ASP A 67 -16.73 29.05 8.53
CA ASP A 67 -16.23 30.18 9.35
C ASP A 67 -15.25 31.07 8.58
N SER A 68 -14.61 30.53 7.53
CA SER A 68 -13.53 31.18 6.77
C SER A 68 -13.95 31.65 5.38
N THR A 69 -15.09 31.18 4.87
CA THR A 69 -15.50 31.34 3.47
C THR A 69 -16.94 31.86 3.37
N THR A 70 -17.17 32.87 2.53
CA THR A 70 -18.53 33.39 2.33
C THR A 70 -19.37 32.38 1.54
N PRO A 71 -20.71 32.34 1.73
CA PRO A 71 -21.56 31.34 1.09
C PRO A 71 -21.45 31.30 -0.45
N GLU A 72 -21.15 32.43 -1.09
CA GLU A 72 -20.98 32.54 -2.56
C GLU A 72 -19.70 31.87 -3.07
N GLN A 73 -18.74 31.61 -2.18
CA GLN A 73 -17.47 30.97 -2.48
C GLN A 73 -17.48 29.48 -2.11
N LEU A 74 -18.57 28.97 -1.52
CA LEU A 74 -18.74 27.54 -1.26
C LEU A 74 -19.11 26.83 -2.56
N THR A 75 -18.49 25.68 -2.78
CA THR A 75 -18.81 24.81 -3.92
C THR A 75 -19.39 23.50 -3.41
N ILE A 76 -20.47 23.04 -4.04
CA ILE A 76 -21.08 21.74 -3.74
C ILE A 76 -20.87 20.80 -4.94
N LYS A 77 -20.35 19.60 -4.67
CA LYS A 77 -20.31 18.49 -5.63
C LYS A 77 -21.18 17.34 -5.16
N VAL A 78 -21.77 16.64 -6.11
CA VAL A 78 -22.69 15.54 -5.84
C VAL A 78 -22.21 14.30 -6.59
N PHE A 79 -22.02 13.21 -5.87
CA PHE A 79 -21.62 11.92 -6.43
C PHE A 79 -22.72 10.89 -6.17
N GLU A 80 -22.98 10.02 -7.15
CA GLU A 80 -23.92 8.91 -7.02
C GLU A 80 -23.19 7.58 -7.12
N GLN A 81 -23.59 6.64 -6.26
CA GLN A 81 -23.15 5.26 -6.28
C GLN A 81 -24.39 4.33 -6.37
N LEU A 82 -24.42 3.49 -7.41
CA LEU A 82 -25.46 2.47 -7.63
C LEU A 82 -24.95 1.13 -7.06
N GLY A 83 -25.06 0.97 -5.74
CA GLY A 83 -24.66 -0.26 -5.03
C GLY A 83 -23.17 -0.36 -4.62
N ASP A 84 -22.86 -1.35 -3.78
CA ASP A 84 -21.61 -1.40 -3.00
C ASP A 84 -20.31 -1.56 -3.82
N SER A 85 -20.41 -1.95 -5.10
CA SER A 85 -19.24 -2.25 -5.97
C SER A 85 -18.96 -1.22 -7.06
N GLU A 86 -19.80 -0.20 -7.23
CA GLU A 86 -19.61 0.82 -8.28
C GLU A 86 -18.80 2.03 -7.77
N GLN A 87 -17.97 2.62 -8.63
CA GLN A 87 -17.25 3.85 -8.29
C GLN A 87 -18.23 5.04 -8.28
N PRO A 88 -18.18 5.93 -7.27
CA PRO A 88 -19.02 7.11 -7.23
C PRO A 88 -18.83 7.96 -8.50
N LYS A 89 -19.92 8.20 -9.22
CA LYS A 89 -19.94 9.02 -10.44
C LYS A 89 -20.27 10.46 -10.08
N ASP A 90 -19.46 11.43 -10.54
CA ASP A 90 -19.79 12.85 -10.41
C ASP A 90 -21.04 13.16 -11.24
N ILE A 91 -22.12 13.54 -10.56
CA ILE A 91 -23.42 13.88 -11.15
C ILE A 91 -23.79 15.33 -10.87
N THR A 92 -22.82 16.15 -10.45
CA THR A 92 -23.06 17.56 -10.08
C THR A 92 -23.75 18.34 -11.21
N LEU A 93 -23.36 18.08 -12.46
CA LEU A 93 -23.92 18.73 -13.66
C LEU A 93 -25.12 17.98 -14.27
N ASP A 94 -25.40 16.76 -13.82
CA ASP A 94 -26.52 15.94 -14.32
C ASP A 94 -27.86 16.34 -13.66
N GLY A 95 -27.82 17.15 -12.60
CA GLY A 95 -28.97 17.65 -11.87
C GLY A 95 -29.02 19.18 -11.85
N LYS A 96 -30.10 19.72 -11.28
CA LYS A 96 -30.26 21.16 -11.05
C LYS A 96 -29.82 21.50 -9.63
N LEU A 97 -28.58 21.95 -9.48
CA LEU A 97 -28.04 22.49 -8.23
C LEU A 97 -28.35 23.99 -8.11
N SER A 98 -28.87 24.42 -6.97
CA SER A 98 -29.09 25.83 -6.60
C SER A 98 -28.53 26.08 -5.21
N ILE A 99 -27.81 27.19 -5.04
CA ILE A 99 -27.30 27.65 -3.74
C ILE A 99 -27.87 29.05 -3.50
N LYS A 100 -28.52 29.26 -2.36
CA LYS A 100 -29.11 30.53 -1.92
C LYS A 100 -28.39 31.00 -0.66
N PRO A 101 -27.52 32.02 -0.77
CA PRO A 101 -26.86 32.62 0.39
C PRO A 101 -27.86 33.22 1.39
N GLU A 102 -27.65 32.94 2.68
CA GLU A 102 -28.33 33.55 3.83
C GLU A 102 -27.28 33.90 4.92
N ASP A 103 -26.85 35.16 4.97
CA ASP A 103 -25.80 35.67 5.88
C ASP A 103 -24.49 34.84 5.85
N LYS A 104 -24.22 34.05 6.91
CA LYS A 104 -23.02 33.20 7.06
C LYS A 104 -23.26 31.75 6.62
N LYS A 105 -24.43 31.45 6.07
CA LYS A 105 -24.84 30.11 5.63
C LYS A 105 -25.39 30.18 4.21
N ALA A 106 -25.55 29.04 3.57
CA ALA A 106 -26.26 28.92 2.31
C ALA A 106 -27.22 27.73 2.39
N ASP A 107 -28.44 27.94 1.92
CA ASP A 107 -29.36 26.85 1.65
C ASP A 107 -29.06 26.31 0.25
N PHE A 108 -28.99 24.99 0.10
CA PHE A 108 -28.84 24.37 -1.21
C PHE A 108 -30.02 23.47 -1.54
N SER A 109 -30.31 23.37 -2.84
CA SER A 109 -31.16 22.33 -3.38
C SER A 109 -30.50 21.67 -4.58
N TYR A 110 -30.68 20.35 -4.69
CA TYR A 110 -30.24 19.55 -5.83
C TYR A 110 -31.39 18.67 -6.29
N SER A 111 -31.75 18.72 -7.56
CA SER A 111 -32.84 17.91 -8.11
C SER A 111 -32.42 17.18 -9.38
N ARG A 112 -32.70 15.88 -9.45
CA ARG A 112 -32.37 15.02 -10.59
C ARG A 112 -33.36 13.85 -10.71
N ASN A 113 -33.48 13.30 -11.92
CA ASN A 113 -34.17 12.04 -12.16
C ASN A 113 -33.25 10.85 -11.89
N PHE A 114 -33.69 9.94 -11.04
CA PHE A 114 -33.00 8.70 -10.68
C PHE A 114 -33.69 7.49 -11.31
N SER A 115 -32.92 6.45 -11.60
CA SER A 115 -33.46 5.16 -12.02
C SER A 115 -34.20 4.46 -10.88
N GLU A 116 -34.94 3.40 -11.18
CA GLU A 116 -35.48 2.52 -10.14
C GLU A 116 -34.33 1.79 -9.44
N GLY A 117 -34.39 1.68 -8.11
CA GLY A 117 -33.37 1.00 -7.31
C GLY A 117 -32.92 1.77 -6.08
N ALA A 118 -31.90 1.23 -5.41
CA ALA A 118 -31.25 1.86 -4.27
C ALA A 118 -30.11 2.78 -4.76
N HIS A 119 -30.04 3.97 -4.18
CA HIS A 119 -29.05 5.00 -4.51
C HIS A 119 -28.39 5.50 -3.24
N THR A 120 -27.08 5.73 -3.30
CA THR A 120 -26.34 6.48 -2.28
C THR A 120 -25.70 7.69 -2.94
N LEU A 121 -26.04 8.88 -2.43
CA LEU A 121 -25.46 10.14 -2.87
C LEU A 121 -24.50 10.70 -1.83
N THR A 122 -23.33 11.17 -2.25
CA THR A 122 -22.40 11.91 -1.39
C THR A 122 -22.34 13.36 -1.83
N PHE A 123 -22.68 14.28 -0.92
CA PHE A 123 -22.58 15.72 -1.13
C PHE A 123 -21.29 16.23 -0.49
N PHE A 124 -20.41 16.83 -1.27
CA PHE A 124 -19.20 17.49 -0.79
C PHE A 124 -19.40 19.00 -0.80
N VAL A 125 -19.16 19.67 0.33
CA VAL A 125 -18.98 21.12 0.39
C VAL A 125 -17.49 21.44 0.47
N THR A 126 -17.00 22.37 -0.35
CA THR A 126 -15.59 22.80 -0.33
C THR A 126 -15.51 24.31 -0.19
N ASP A 127 -14.62 24.75 0.69
CA ASP A 127 -14.35 26.15 0.97
C ASP A 127 -13.33 26.76 -0.02
N LYS A 128 -13.06 28.07 0.09
CA LYS A 128 -12.17 28.78 -0.85
C LYS A 128 -10.71 28.32 -0.77
N ASP A 129 -10.31 27.71 0.35
CA ASP A 129 -8.96 27.25 0.63
C ASP A 129 -8.79 25.76 0.27
N GLY A 130 -9.85 25.12 -0.25
CA GLY A 130 -9.87 23.73 -0.69
C GLY A 130 -10.12 22.72 0.44
N VAL A 131 -10.56 23.17 1.61
CA VAL A 131 -10.97 22.30 2.71
C VAL A 131 -12.39 21.83 2.44
N SER A 132 -12.61 20.51 2.50
CA SER A 132 -13.90 19.89 2.17
C SER A 132 -14.47 19.11 3.34
N ASN A 133 -15.80 18.96 3.33
CA ASN A 133 -16.54 18.05 4.19
C ASN A 133 -17.66 17.39 3.37
N SER A 134 -18.20 16.27 3.85
CA SER A 134 -19.22 15.52 3.12
C SER A 134 -20.32 14.94 3.99
N ILE A 135 -21.47 14.68 3.35
CA ILE A 135 -22.56 13.91 3.93
C ILE A 135 -23.08 12.90 2.90
N ASP A 136 -23.35 11.68 3.37
CA ASP A 136 -23.95 10.61 2.57
C ASP A 136 -25.46 10.58 2.78
N GLN A 137 -26.19 10.32 1.70
CA GLN A 137 -27.64 10.26 1.69
C GLN A 137 -28.09 9.04 0.87
N SER A 138 -28.63 8.04 1.56
CA SER A 138 -29.17 6.83 0.93
C SER A 138 -30.69 6.90 0.79
N PHE A 139 -31.25 6.41 -0.33
CA PHE A 139 -32.69 6.32 -0.58
C PHE A 139 -32.99 5.26 -1.65
N THR A 140 -34.26 4.90 -1.82
CA THR A 140 -34.73 3.95 -2.84
C THR A 140 -35.84 4.57 -3.69
N VAL A 141 -35.74 4.48 -5.01
CA VAL A 141 -36.78 4.89 -5.96
C VAL A 141 -37.57 3.68 -6.42
N LYS A 142 -38.90 3.74 -6.31
CA LYS A 142 -39.84 2.72 -6.81
C LYS A 142 -40.50 3.17 -8.11
N SER A 143 -40.75 2.22 -9.01
CA SER A 143 -41.52 2.47 -10.22
C SER A 143 -42.98 2.82 -9.88
N ALA A 144 -43.45 3.98 -10.34
CA ALA A 144 -44.84 4.38 -10.23
C ALA A 144 -45.69 3.47 -11.14
N VAL A 145 -46.35 2.46 -10.56
CA VAL A 145 -47.31 1.63 -11.29
C VAL A 145 -48.54 2.48 -11.62
N PRO A 146 -48.93 2.64 -12.90
CA PRO A 146 -50.22 3.21 -13.24
C PRO A 146 -51.30 2.22 -12.77
N GLU A 147 -52.17 2.68 -11.89
CA GLU A 147 -53.32 1.93 -11.39
C GLU A 147 -54.15 1.37 -12.57
N ARG A 148 -54.13 0.05 -12.79
CA ARG A 148 -55.06 -0.63 -13.70
C ARG A 148 -55.71 -1.83 -13.02
N LYS A 149 -57.01 -1.64 -12.79
CA LYS A 149 -58.07 -2.55 -12.35
C LYS A 149 -57.77 -4.06 -12.49
N MET A 150 -58.04 -4.75 -11.39
CA MET A 150 -58.35 -6.18 -11.28
C MET A 150 -59.24 -6.69 -12.42
N ILE A 151 -58.83 -7.79 -13.06
CA ILE A 151 -59.72 -8.90 -13.42
C ILE A 151 -58.98 -10.20 -13.07
N ALA A 152 -59.64 -11.01 -12.26
CA ALA A 152 -59.22 -12.35 -11.87
C ALA A 152 -59.56 -13.35 -12.98
N GLU A 153 -58.72 -14.37 -13.18
CA GLU A 153 -59.23 -15.69 -13.58
C GLU A 153 -58.27 -16.81 -13.16
N SER A 154 -58.84 -17.80 -12.48
CA SER A 154 -58.19 -18.98 -11.94
C SER A 154 -58.13 -20.10 -12.98
N ALA A 155 -57.14 -21.00 -12.87
CA ALA A 155 -57.39 -22.43 -13.03
C ALA A 155 -56.26 -23.25 -12.38
N ALA A 156 -56.64 -24.08 -11.42
CA ALA A 156 -55.85 -25.13 -10.80
C ALA A 156 -56.09 -26.45 -11.52
N ILE A 157 -55.09 -27.35 -11.60
CA ILE A 157 -55.30 -28.81 -11.61
C ILE A 157 -54.13 -29.53 -10.90
N ASN A 158 -54.51 -30.39 -9.94
CA ASN A 158 -53.76 -31.40 -9.17
C ASN A 158 -53.11 -32.50 -10.05
N GLU A 159 -51.92 -33.04 -9.73
CA GLU A 159 -51.64 -34.27 -8.91
C GLU A 159 -52.17 -35.58 -9.60
N THR A 160 -51.51 -36.76 -9.74
CA THR A 160 -50.40 -37.46 -9.04
C THR A 160 -50.06 -38.83 -9.76
N VAL A 161 -48.88 -39.42 -9.47
CA VAL A 161 -48.45 -40.87 -9.45
C VAL A 161 -47.92 -41.63 -10.71
N THR A 162 -46.59 -41.86 -10.71
CA THR A 162 -45.69 -43.07 -10.86
C THR A 162 -46.18 -44.43 -11.45
N PRO A 163 -45.34 -45.48 -11.68
CA PRO A 163 -43.86 -45.63 -11.81
C PRO A 163 -43.39 -46.55 -12.99
N SER A 164 -42.08 -46.67 -13.27
CA SER A 164 -41.37 -47.94 -13.64
C SER A 164 -39.87 -47.76 -13.93
N GLN A 165 -39.03 -48.51 -13.20
CA GLN A 165 -37.65 -48.97 -13.54
C GLN A 165 -37.76 -50.32 -14.33
N PRO A 166 -36.71 -51.03 -14.85
CA PRO A 166 -35.29 -51.06 -14.41
C PRO A 166 -34.17 -51.27 -15.49
N SER A 167 -32.91 -51.29 -14.98
CA SER A 167 -31.76 -52.15 -15.37
C SER A 167 -31.06 -51.94 -16.72
N THR A 168 -29.75 -52.07 -16.92
CA THR A 168 -28.53 -52.40 -16.13
C THR A 168 -27.34 -52.23 -17.12
N ASN A 169 -26.15 -51.83 -16.67
CA ASN A 169 -24.93 -52.63 -16.80
C ASN A 169 -23.70 -51.93 -16.23
N GLU A 170 -22.88 -52.77 -15.60
CA GLU A 170 -21.63 -52.55 -14.90
C GLU A 170 -20.53 -51.97 -15.81
N GLU A 171 -19.60 -51.19 -15.25
CA GLU A 171 -18.23 -51.69 -15.11
C GLU A 171 -17.39 -50.86 -14.13
N SER A 172 -16.68 -51.60 -13.29
CA SER A 172 -15.75 -51.16 -12.26
C SER A 172 -14.44 -50.66 -12.87
N SER A 173 -13.97 -49.49 -12.44
CA SER A 173 -12.53 -49.23 -12.38
C SER A 173 -12.20 -48.29 -11.22
N ALA A 174 -11.26 -48.76 -10.38
CA ALA A 174 -10.76 -48.04 -9.23
C ALA A 174 -10.02 -46.76 -9.67
N SER A 175 -10.49 -45.60 -9.22
CA SER A 175 -9.80 -44.32 -9.38
C SER A 175 -9.12 -43.89 -8.08
N LYS A 176 -7.90 -43.38 -8.24
CA LYS A 176 -7.04 -42.74 -7.23
C LYS A 176 -7.75 -41.54 -6.57
N PRO A 177 -7.25 -41.03 -5.42
CA PRO A 177 -7.87 -39.91 -4.70
C PRO A 177 -8.01 -38.72 -5.64
N GLY A 178 -9.25 -38.26 -5.78
CA GLY A 178 -9.60 -37.10 -6.58
C GLY A 178 -8.87 -35.88 -6.03
N ALA A 179 -8.03 -35.28 -6.86
CA ALA A 179 -7.60 -33.91 -6.65
C ALA A 179 -8.87 -33.04 -6.57
N ILE A 180 -9.05 -32.33 -5.45
CA ILE A 180 -10.03 -31.26 -5.41
C ILE A 180 -9.55 -30.22 -6.42
N GLN A 181 -10.28 -30.12 -7.52
CA GLN A 181 -10.11 -29.09 -8.52
C GLN A 181 -10.50 -27.79 -7.83
N THR A 182 -9.51 -27.11 -7.24
CA THR A 182 -9.60 -25.67 -7.02
C THR A 182 -9.88 -25.11 -8.42
N PHE A 183 -11.10 -24.59 -8.62
CA PHE A 183 -11.44 -23.84 -9.83
C PHE A 183 -10.61 -22.57 -9.82
N ILE A 184 -9.36 -22.70 -10.23
CA ILE A 184 -8.52 -21.60 -10.63
C ILE A 184 -8.98 -21.30 -12.05
N GLU A 185 -9.82 -20.28 -12.20
CA GLU A 185 -10.13 -19.74 -13.52
C GLU A 185 -8.84 -19.11 -14.06
N GLU A 186 -8.15 -19.81 -14.95
CA GLU A 186 -7.00 -19.26 -15.67
C GLU A 186 -7.51 -18.27 -16.71
N ILE A 187 -7.50 -16.99 -16.34
CA ILE A 187 -7.78 -15.89 -17.25
C ILE A 187 -6.56 -15.78 -18.19
N GLY A 188 -6.54 -16.54 -19.28
CA GLY A 188 -5.50 -16.41 -20.29
C GLY A 188 -5.59 -15.07 -21.01
N ASN A 189 -4.43 -14.54 -21.44
CA ASN A 189 -4.28 -13.47 -22.44
C ASN A 189 -4.72 -12.03 -22.08
N ARG A 190 -5.09 -11.72 -20.84
CA ARG A 190 -5.25 -10.30 -20.45
C ARG A 190 -3.93 -9.53 -20.54
N PRO A 191 -3.96 -8.17 -20.62
CA PRO A 191 -2.75 -7.37 -20.54
C PRO A 191 -2.09 -7.54 -19.18
N TYR A 192 -0.76 -7.47 -19.14
CA TYR A 192 -0.01 -7.59 -17.90
C TYR A 192 1.22 -6.71 -17.86
N MET A 193 1.58 -6.24 -16.67
CA MET A 193 2.81 -5.48 -16.47
C MET A 193 3.98 -6.45 -16.36
N ALA A 194 4.83 -6.48 -17.38
CA ALA A 194 6.01 -7.32 -17.40
C ALA A 194 7.16 -6.73 -16.56
N LYS A 195 7.34 -5.41 -16.63
CA LYS A 195 8.36 -4.68 -15.87
C LYS A 195 7.90 -3.27 -15.55
N MET A 196 8.39 -2.75 -14.42
CA MET A 196 8.37 -1.33 -14.11
C MET A 196 9.74 -0.90 -13.58
N TYR A 197 10.25 0.19 -14.13
CA TYR A 197 11.51 0.79 -13.75
C TYR A 197 11.35 2.25 -13.37
N LEU A 198 12.20 2.69 -12.46
CA LEU A 198 12.55 4.08 -12.28
C LEU A 198 13.80 4.34 -13.11
N ALA A 199 13.72 5.27 -14.06
CA ALA A 199 14.81 5.53 -15.00
C ALA A 199 15.15 7.03 -15.07
N PRO A 200 16.42 7.39 -15.36
CA PRO A 200 16.79 8.77 -15.65
C PRO A 200 15.96 9.33 -16.79
N LYS A 201 15.52 10.58 -16.66
CA LYS A 201 14.78 11.26 -17.73
C LYS A 201 15.60 11.32 -19.02
N GLY A 202 14.97 11.00 -20.16
CA GLY A 202 15.62 10.95 -21.48
C GLY A 202 16.23 9.58 -21.81
N SER A 203 16.32 8.66 -20.85
CA SER A 203 16.81 7.29 -21.08
C SER A 203 15.74 6.30 -21.53
N GLU A 204 14.46 6.71 -21.57
CA GLU A 204 13.32 5.81 -21.86
C GLU A 204 13.45 5.06 -23.19
N LYS A 205 14.06 5.70 -24.19
CA LYS A 205 14.26 5.11 -25.53
C LYS A 205 15.35 4.04 -25.55
N LEU A 206 16.14 3.94 -24.49
CA LEU A 206 17.16 2.90 -24.37
C LEU A 206 16.52 1.55 -24.02
N TYR A 207 15.37 1.54 -23.34
CA TYR A 207 14.68 0.31 -22.94
C TYR A 207 14.17 -0.44 -24.17
N ASP A 208 14.60 -1.70 -24.29
CA ASP A 208 14.24 -2.61 -25.35
C ASP A 208 13.77 -3.95 -24.74
N PRO A 209 12.45 -4.17 -24.64
CA PRO A 209 11.89 -5.36 -24.02
C PRO A 209 12.19 -6.64 -24.81
N ALA A 210 12.61 -6.57 -26.08
CA ALA A 210 13.01 -7.74 -26.86
C ALA A 210 14.38 -8.30 -26.45
N ASN A 211 15.19 -7.51 -25.74
CA ASN A 211 16.50 -7.95 -25.25
C ASN A 211 16.41 -8.46 -23.79
N GLU A 212 15.77 -9.60 -23.60
CA GLU A 212 15.50 -10.17 -22.26
C GLU A 212 16.77 -10.51 -21.46
N LYS A 213 17.92 -10.69 -22.13
CA LYS A 213 19.20 -10.98 -21.48
C LYS A 213 19.92 -9.73 -21.00
N LYS A 214 19.46 -8.54 -21.40
CA LYS A 214 20.10 -7.29 -21.02
C LYS A 214 19.72 -6.91 -19.60
N ASP A 215 20.75 -6.73 -18.79
CA ASP A 215 20.61 -6.19 -17.46
C ASP A 215 20.49 -4.66 -17.51
N TRP A 216 19.24 -4.19 -17.53
CA TRP A 216 18.89 -2.77 -17.61
C TRP A 216 19.39 -1.94 -16.42
N THR A 217 19.67 -2.59 -15.31
CA THR A 217 20.18 -1.91 -14.11
C THR A 217 21.53 -1.25 -14.35
N LYS A 218 22.37 -1.82 -15.24
CA LYS A 218 23.64 -1.23 -15.70
C LYS A 218 23.47 0.07 -16.49
N ASN A 219 22.28 0.31 -17.03
CA ASN A 219 21.90 1.54 -17.73
C ASN A 219 21.19 2.54 -16.81
N GLY A 220 21.14 2.28 -15.49
CA GLY A 220 20.53 3.16 -14.50
C GLY A 220 19.05 2.94 -14.27
N PHE A 221 18.46 1.90 -14.87
CA PHE A 221 17.06 1.51 -14.64
C PHE A 221 16.96 0.75 -13.33
N LEU A 222 16.34 1.36 -12.33
CA LEU A 222 16.13 0.77 -11.03
C LEU A 222 14.78 0.07 -11.01
N PRO A 223 14.63 -1.13 -10.42
CA PRO A 223 13.30 -1.71 -10.16
C PRO A 223 12.43 -0.71 -9.40
N ALA A 224 11.15 -0.57 -9.72
CA ALA A 224 10.32 0.46 -9.08
C ALA A 224 9.84 0.12 -7.65
N GLU A 225 9.99 -1.13 -7.21
CA GLU A 225 9.37 -1.64 -5.99
C GLU A 225 10.22 -1.39 -4.73
N ASP A 226 9.71 -0.57 -3.81
CA ASP A 226 10.25 -0.25 -2.47
C ASP A 226 11.72 0.22 -2.49
N MET A 227 12.08 0.96 -3.53
CA MET A 227 13.37 1.61 -3.61
C MET A 227 13.43 2.78 -2.63
N THR A 228 14.49 2.83 -1.85
CA THR A 228 14.88 4.04 -1.14
C THR A 228 15.88 4.81 -1.99
N ARG A 229 15.99 6.13 -1.78
CA ARG A 229 16.98 7.00 -2.45
C ARG A 229 16.78 7.14 -3.97
N VAL A 230 15.53 7.19 -4.42
CA VAL A 230 15.22 7.49 -5.82
C VAL A 230 15.60 8.93 -6.17
N PRO A 231 16.40 9.19 -7.21
CA PRO A 231 16.72 10.56 -7.59
C PRO A 231 15.48 11.32 -8.08
N VAL A 232 15.34 12.59 -7.71
CA VAL A 232 14.14 13.40 -8.04
C VAL A 232 13.97 13.69 -9.54
N GLY A 233 15.04 13.51 -10.32
CA GLY A 233 15.03 13.65 -11.78
C GLY A 233 14.60 12.39 -12.55
N TYR A 234 14.24 11.31 -11.84
CA TYR A 234 13.80 10.06 -12.47
C TYR A 234 12.33 10.13 -12.91
N GLN A 235 11.99 9.24 -13.83
CA GLN A 235 10.62 9.00 -14.30
C GLN A 235 10.31 7.51 -14.23
N ILE A 236 9.03 7.16 -14.36
CA ILE A 236 8.59 5.76 -14.34
C ILE A 236 8.49 5.26 -15.78
N VAL A 237 9.09 4.10 -16.06
CA VAL A 237 8.99 3.35 -17.31
C VAL A 237 8.20 2.07 -17.03
N ILE A 238 7.16 1.81 -17.81
CA ILE A 238 6.23 0.70 -17.60
C ILE A 238 6.14 -0.10 -18.90
N ASP A 239 6.42 -1.39 -18.82
CA ASP A 239 6.29 -2.35 -19.91
C ASP A 239 5.03 -3.19 -19.70
N ILE A 240 4.03 -2.97 -20.56
CA ILE A 240 2.79 -3.75 -20.57
C ILE A 240 2.81 -4.67 -21.77
N ARG A 241 2.62 -5.96 -21.53
CA ARG A 241 2.51 -6.98 -22.58
C ARG A 241 1.04 -7.31 -22.80
N SER A 242 0.64 -7.43 -24.06
CA SER A 242 -0.72 -7.80 -24.47
C SER A 242 -0.70 -8.37 -25.88
N ASP A 243 -1.62 -9.28 -26.16
CA ASP A 243 -1.81 -9.88 -27.49
C ASP A 243 -2.69 -9.04 -28.43
N ALA A 244 -3.53 -8.21 -27.85
CA ALA A 244 -4.35 -7.22 -28.54
C ALA A 244 -3.96 -5.80 -28.17
N SER A 245 -4.53 -4.84 -28.90
CA SER A 245 -4.42 -3.42 -28.57
C SER A 245 -5.00 -3.14 -27.19
N LEU A 246 -4.34 -2.27 -26.43
CA LEU A 246 -4.81 -1.85 -25.11
C LEU A 246 -5.93 -0.83 -25.27
N SER A 247 -7.06 -1.09 -24.60
CA SER A 247 -8.09 -0.08 -24.35
C SER A 247 -7.84 0.56 -22.98
N SER A 248 -8.01 1.89 -22.90
CA SER A 248 -8.00 2.59 -21.62
C SER A 248 -9.00 3.73 -21.62
N THR A 249 -9.89 3.73 -20.61
CA THR A 249 -10.82 4.84 -20.34
C THR A 249 -10.32 5.74 -19.21
N GLN A 250 -9.17 5.41 -18.62
CA GLN A 250 -8.58 6.09 -17.48
C GLN A 250 -7.05 6.21 -17.64
N PRO A 251 -6.36 6.99 -16.79
CA PRO A 251 -4.90 6.97 -16.75
C PRO A 251 -4.37 5.57 -16.42
N LEU A 252 -3.29 5.17 -17.07
CA LEU A 252 -2.53 3.94 -16.86
C LEU A 252 -2.12 3.78 -15.40
N ILE A 253 -1.66 4.86 -14.77
CA ILE A 253 -1.26 4.87 -13.38
C ILE A 253 -1.90 6.03 -12.61
N THR A 254 -2.15 5.77 -11.33
CA THR A 254 -2.46 6.81 -10.36
C THR A 254 -1.25 7.00 -9.44
N PHE A 255 -0.86 8.25 -9.22
CA PHE A 255 0.34 8.61 -8.49
C PHE A 255 -0.03 9.42 -7.23
N PHE A 256 0.50 9.01 -6.08
CA PHE A 256 0.18 9.61 -4.79
C PHE A 256 1.46 10.00 -4.04
N GLY A 257 1.51 11.24 -3.53
CA GLY A 257 2.56 11.69 -2.60
C GLY A 257 2.28 11.32 -1.13
N GLU A 258 3.11 11.82 -0.22
CA GLU A 258 3.21 11.43 1.22
C GLU A 258 1.92 11.51 2.05
N GLN A 259 0.87 12.15 1.55
CA GLN A 259 -0.36 12.36 2.34
C GLN A 259 -1.62 11.79 1.71
N GLY A 260 -1.53 11.06 0.60
CA GLY A 260 -2.73 10.57 -0.09
C GLY A 260 -3.72 11.67 -0.50
N LYS A 261 -3.34 12.96 -0.39
CA LYS A 261 -4.07 14.09 -0.94
C LYS A 261 -4.14 13.86 -2.44
N ASP A 262 -5.35 13.91 -2.97
CA ASP A 262 -5.71 13.34 -4.26
C ASP A 262 -4.71 13.65 -5.37
N GLY A 263 -4.15 12.56 -5.91
CA GLY A 263 -3.56 12.43 -7.24
C GLY A 263 -2.67 13.58 -7.67
N GLU A 264 -1.37 13.51 -7.32
CA GLU A 264 -0.39 14.26 -8.11
C GLU A 264 -0.57 13.84 -9.57
N LYS A 265 -1.03 14.78 -10.39
CA LYS A 265 -1.31 14.52 -11.80
C LYS A 265 0.01 14.22 -12.51
N GLY A 266 -0.05 13.37 -13.51
CA GLY A 266 1.09 13.09 -14.38
C GLY A 266 0.63 12.86 -15.79
N LYS A 267 1.59 12.95 -16.71
CA LYS A 267 1.36 12.69 -18.13
C LYS A 267 2.00 11.37 -18.49
N GLU A 268 1.16 10.51 -19.02
CA GLU A 268 1.57 9.25 -19.60
C GLU A 268 1.86 9.45 -21.08
N LYS A 269 2.85 8.72 -21.57
CA LYS A 269 3.19 8.74 -22.98
C LYS A 269 3.62 7.34 -23.39
N LEU A 270 2.92 6.77 -24.37
CA LEU A 270 3.41 5.60 -25.09
C LEU A 270 4.66 6.01 -25.86
N ILE A 271 5.79 5.38 -25.55
CA ILE A 271 7.08 5.68 -26.16
C ILE A 271 7.29 4.82 -27.40
N ASN A 272 7.10 3.51 -27.27
CA ASN A 272 7.31 2.54 -28.33
C ASN A 272 6.39 1.33 -28.16
N THR A 273 6.17 0.61 -29.25
CA THR A 273 5.57 -0.72 -29.27
C THR A 273 6.56 -1.69 -29.92
N PHE A 274 6.75 -2.85 -29.32
CA PHE A 274 7.66 -3.90 -29.80
C PHE A 274 6.91 -5.21 -29.99
N ASP A 275 7.23 -5.95 -31.04
CA ASP A 275 6.77 -7.33 -31.19
C ASP A 275 7.73 -8.24 -30.41
N ILE A 276 7.23 -8.92 -29.38
CA ILE A 276 8.04 -9.81 -28.51
C ILE A 276 7.95 -11.26 -29.01
N SER A 277 6.77 -11.68 -29.42
CA SER A 277 6.50 -12.99 -30.02
C SER A 277 5.41 -12.87 -31.08
N TYR A 278 5.05 -13.98 -31.74
CA TYR A 278 4.05 -14.01 -32.82
C TYR A 278 2.72 -13.35 -32.42
N ASP A 279 2.33 -13.49 -31.15
CA ASP A 279 1.06 -12.98 -30.64
C ASP A 279 1.22 -11.94 -29.53
N ILE A 280 2.41 -11.64 -29.00
CA ILE A 280 2.56 -10.71 -27.87
C ILE A 280 3.31 -9.45 -28.29
N LYS A 281 2.67 -8.31 -28.04
CA LYS A 281 3.27 -6.97 -28.17
C LYS A 281 3.61 -6.41 -26.79
N SER A 282 4.72 -5.69 -26.72
CA SER A 282 5.08 -4.84 -25.57
C SER A 282 4.74 -3.39 -25.89
N PHE A 283 4.01 -2.75 -24.98
CA PHE A 283 3.63 -1.35 -24.98
C PHE A 283 4.41 -0.65 -23.87
N VAL A 284 5.42 0.14 -24.26
CA VAL A 284 6.32 0.80 -23.31
C VAL A 284 5.84 2.22 -23.07
N TYR A 285 5.39 2.48 -21.85
CA TYR A 285 4.93 3.79 -21.40
C TYR A 285 5.97 4.46 -20.52
N THR A 286 6.01 5.79 -20.59
CA THR A 286 6.60 6.61 -19.52
C THR A 286 5.51 7.35 -18.79
N PHE A 287 5.64 7.47 -17.48
CA PHE A 287 4.89 8.42 -16.69
C PHE A 287 5.81 9.49 -16.13
N LYS A 288 5.41 10.73 -16.35
CA LYS A 288 6.07 11.90 -15.81
C LYS A 288 5.10 12.64 -14.88
N PRO A 289 5.39 12.73 -13.58
CA PRO A 289 4.67 13.63 -12.68
C PRO A 289 4.64 15.07 -13.21
N GLU A 290 3.51 15.77 -13.09
CA GLU A 290 3.38 17.18 -13.48
C GLU A 290 4.18 18.10 -12.56
N THR A 291 4.16 17.78 -11.27
CA THR A 291 5.03 18.33 -10.23
C THR A 291 6.36 17.60 -10.22
N GLN A 292 7.45 18.34 -10.00
CA GLN A 292 8.74 17.68 -9.78
C GLN A 292 8.67 16.87 -8.48
N LEU A 293 9.28 15.68 -8.46
CA LEU A 293 9.37 14.88 -7.26
C LEU A 293 10.07 15.68 -6.15
N SER A 294 9.41 15.78 -5.01
CA SER A 294 9.94 16.36 -3.79
C SER A 294 11.03 15.46 -3.20
N HIS A 295 11.98 16.07 -2.50
CA HIS A 295 13.01 15.35 -1.77
C HIS A 295 12.46 14.73 -0.48
N ARG A 296 13.07 13.61 -0.04
CA ARG A 296 12.70 12.85 1.18
C ARG A 296 11.28 12.30 1.19
N THR A 297 10.58 12.35 0.05
CA THR A 297 9.16 12.04 -0.04
C THR A 297 8.95 10.59 -0.48
N THR A 298 8.05 9.91 0.22
CA THR A 298 7.57 8.59 -0.20
C THR A 298 6.39 8.74 -1.16
N TYR A 299 6.50 8.09 -2.30
CA TYR A 299 5.51 8.06 -3.36
C TYR A 299 4.93 6.67 -3.52
N TYR A 300 3.66 6.63 -3.87
CA TYR A 300 2.93 5.42 -4.18
C TYR A 300 2.44 5.46 -5.62
N VAL A 301 2.66 4.37 -6.34
CA VAL A 301 2.27 4.20 -7.74
C VAL A 301 1.28 3.04 -7.81
N TYR A 302 0.11 3.32 -8.36
CA TYR A 302 -0.93 2.32 -8.57
C TYR A 302 -1.16 2.12 -10.07
N LEU A 303 -0.95 0.90 -10.55
CA LEU A 303 -1.32 0.52 -11.91
C LEU A 303 -2.84 0.31 -11.98
N ASN A 304 -3.49 1.07 -12.85
CA ASN A 304 -4.94 1.09 -12.95
C ASN A 304 -5.47 -0.22 -13.56
N PRO A 305 -6.39 -0.93 -12.89
CA PRO A 305 -6.95 -2.18 -13.41
C PRO A 305 -7.84 -1.98 -14.64
N ASN A 306 -8.21 -0.76 -15.01
CA ASN A 306 -9.07 -0.51 -16.17
C ASN A 306 -8.34 -0.57 -17.52
N ILE A 307 -7.02 -0.82 -17.51
CA ILE A 307 -6.30 -1.20 -18.73
C ILE A 307 -6.74 -2.60 -19.10
N ALA A 308 -7.32 -2.75 -20.29
CA ALA A 308 -7.94 -4.00 -20.69
C ALA A 308 -7.76 -4.29 -22.18
N ASN A 309 -7.88 -5.57 -22.52
CA ASN A 309 -8.18 -6.04 -23.86
C ASN A 309 -9.45 -6.91 -23.81
N ASP A 310 -9.76 -7.59 -24.91
CA ASP A 310 -10.94 -8.47 -25.02
C ASP A 310 -10.85 -9.69 -24.07
N SER A 311 -9.64 -10.08 -23.66
CA SER A 311 -9.39 -11.18 -22.73
C SER A 311 -9.48 -10.77 -21.26
N GLY A 312 -9.51 -9.46 -20.96
CA GLY A 312 -9.80 -8.95 -19.63
C GLY A 312 -8.95 -7.77 -19.19
N LYS A 313 -9.07 -7.47 -17.90
CA LYS A 313 -8.41 -6.35 -17.21
C LYS A 313 -7.04 -6.74 -16.67
N ILE A 314 -6.07 -5.83 -16.74
CA ILE A 314 -4.76 -6.00 -16.13
C ILE A 314 -4.88 -6.23 -14.62
N ILE A 315 -3.98 -7.04 -14.08
CA ILE A 315 -3.87 -7.20 -12.64
C ILE A 315 -3.29 -5.89 -12.08
N PRO A 316 -3.98 -5.21 -11.15
CA PRO A 316 -3.45 -4.00 -10.56
C PRO A 316 -2.16 -4.31 -9.79
N ARG A 317 -1.32 -3.30 -9.62
CA ARG A 317 -0.07 -3.38 -8.87
C ARG A 317 0.09 -2.12 -8.05
N PHE A 318 0.52 -2.30 -6.81
CA PHE A 318 0.85 -1.21 -5.91
C PHE A 318 2.35 -1.21 -5.68
N LEU A 319 2.97 -0.05 -5.86
CA LEU A 319 4.40 0.13 -5.71
C LEU A 319 4.65 1.36 -4.87
N LYS A 320 5.75 1.34 -4.13
CA LYS A 320 6.17 2.43 -3.26
C LYS A 320 7.64 2.73 -3.54
N PHE A 321 8.03 3.99 -3.50
CA PHE A 321 9.44 4.37 -3.51
C PHE A 321 9.66 5.68 -2.77
N THR A 322 10.88 5.93 -2.28
CA THR A 322 11.21 7.14 -1.52
C THR A 322 12.35 7.89 -2.20
N THR A 323 12.21 9.19 -2.36
CA THR A 323 13.21 10.03 -3.02
C THR A 323 14.38 10.41 -2.11
N ILE A 324 15.49 10.81 -2.72
CA ILE A 324 16.70 11.28 -2.03
C ILE A 324 16.47 12.58 -1.24
N SER A 325 17.29 12.79 -0.22
CA SER A 325 17.40 14.04 0.55
C SER A 325 18.03 15.18 -0.28
N PRO A 326 17.63 16.46 -0.08
CA PRO A 326 18.23 17.59 -0.78
C PRO A 326 19.63 17.91 -0.24
N GLU A 327 19.98 17.50 0.98
CA GLU A 327 21.32 17.73 1.57
C GLU A 327 22.43 16.88 0.92
N HIS A 328 22.09 16.02 -0.05
CA HIS A 328 23.07 15.43 -0.98
C HIS A 328 23.35 16.36 -2.19
N GLN A 329 23.05 17.66 -2.11
CA GLN A 329 23.18 18.62 -3.23
C GLN A 329 24.32 19.63 -3.09
N ASP A 330 24.97 19.75 -1.93
CA ASP A 330 26.03 20.73 -1.76
C ASP A 330 27.39 20.16 -2.16
N GLU A 331 27.60 19.95 -3.46
CA GLU A 331 28.95 20.07 -4.02
C GLU A 331 28.89 20.62 -5.45
N ARG A 332 29.20 21.92 -5.55
CA ARG A 332 29.52 22.59 -6.80
C ARG A 332 30.83 22.09 -7.43
N ASP A 333 31.54 21.14 -6.80
CA ASP A 333 32.94 20.84 -7.11
C ASP A 333 33.21 19.52 -7.86
N PHE A 334 32.21 18.66 -8.14
CA PHE A 334 32.52 17.33 -8.73
C PHE A 334 31.67 16.87 -9.92
N SER A 335 30.75 17.67 -10.47
CA SER A 335 30.19 17.34 -11.79
C SER A 335 31.21 17.69 -12.88
N THR A 336 31.79 16.69 -13.54
CA THR A 336 32.65 16.89 -14.72
C THR A 336 31.88 17.46 -15.93
N GLU A 337 30.55 17.54 -15.84
CA GLU A 337 29.68 18.12 -16.87
C GLU A 337 28.98 19.38 -16.37
N PRO A 338 29.18 20.54 -17.01
CA PRO A 338 28.51 21.79 -16.64
C PRO A 338 26.98 21.65 -16.71
N GLY A 339 26.30 21.83 -15.58
CA GLY A 339 24.84 21.94 -15.52
C GLY A 339 24.08 20.70 -15.05
N MET A 340 24.75 19.57 -14.76
CA MET A 340 24.12 18.40 -14.15
C MET A 340 24.13 18.54 -12.62
N LYS A 341 22.97 18.56 -11.95
CA LYS A 341 22.92 18.60 -10.47
C LYS A 341 23.25 17.23 -9.91
N LEU A 342 23.93 17.15 -8.76
CA LEU A 342 24.29 15.88 -8.09
C LEU A 342 23.04 15.00 -7.79
N ALA A 343 21.90 15.65 -7.52
CA ALA A 343 20.60 15.00 -7.34
C ALA A 343 20.03 14.31 -8.60
N ASP A 344 20.58 14.58 -9.78
CA ASP A 344 20.18 13.95 -11.04
C ASP A 344 21.09 12.74 -11.40
N ILE A 345 22.19 12.54 -10.65
CA ILE A 345 23.13 11.45 -10.86
C ILE A 345 22.65 10.19 -10.10
N PRO A 346 22.60 9.00 -10.73
CA PRO A 346 22.32 7.74 -10.04
C PRO A 346 23.29 7.49 -8.87
N ASP A 347 22.83 6.95 -7.73
CA ASP A 347 23.65 6.74 -6.52
C ASP A 347 24.99 6.03 -6.80
N HIS A 348 25.01 5.03 -7.67
CA HIS A 348 26.21 4.27 -8.04
C HIS A 348 27.25 5.08 -8.88
N LYS A 349 26.87 6.26 -9.38
CA LYS A 349 27.75 7.17 -10.14
C LYS A 349 28.08 8.46 -9.38
N ARG A 350 27.54 8.65 -8.18
CA ARG A 350 27.82 9.86 -7.39
C ARG A 350 29.26 9.80 -6.84
N PRO A 351 29.98 10.94 -6.79
CA PRO A 351 31.19 11.07 -6.01
C PRO A 351 30.94 10.57 -4.58
N LEU A 352 31.86 9.75 -4.08
CA LEU A 352 31.70 8.91 -2.90
C LEU A 352 31.77 9.68 -1.56
N ASP A 353 31.72 11.00 -1.60
CA ASP A 353 32.18 11.85 -0.49
C ASP A 353 31.07 12.24 0.50
N PHE A 354 29.79 11.88 0.24
CA PHE A 354 28.65 12.18 1.13
C PHE A 354 27.80 10.98 1.57
N ASN A 355 28.26 9.75 1.36
CA ASN A 355 27.51 8.60 1.88
C ASN A 355 27.90 8.32 3.33
N ILE A 356 27.05 8.71 4.29
CA ILE A 356 27.27 8.38 5.72
C ILE A 356 27.26 6.86 6.00
N HIS A 357 26.71 6.06 5.09
CA HIS A 357 26.67 4.59 5.12
C HIS A 357 27.74 3.95 4.23
N GLY A 358 28.83 4.66 3.89
CA GLY A 358 29.86 4.11 3.00
C GLY A 358 31.14 4.93 2.91
N ASN A 359 32.15 4.35 2.27
CA ASN A 359 33.46 4.96 1.99
C ASN A 359 34.18 5.60 3.19
N TYR A 360 34.19 4.90 4.33
CA TYR A 360 34.87 5.34 5.56
C TYR A 360 36.37 5.55 5.40
N SER A 361 36.98 4.97 4.35
CA SER A 361 38.39 5.20 4.01
C SER A 361 38.66 6.62 3.51
N ASN A 362 37.68 7.27 2.86
CA ASN A 362 37.81 8.65 2.38
C ASN A 362 37.14 9.65 3.32
N VAL A 363 36.11 9.24 4.05
CA VAL A 363 35.36 10.10 4.98
C VAL A 363 35.46 9.52 6.40
N THR A 364 36.67 9.47 6.95
CA THR A 364 36.90 8.93 8.32
C THR A 364 36.13 9.70 9.40
N ASN A 365 35.83 10.97 9.13
CA ASN A 365 34.99 11.78 10.01
C ASN A 365 33.53 11.30 10.05
N ALA A 366 33.07 10.50 9.08
CA ALA A 366 31.71 9.97 9.08
C ALA A 366 31.45 9.02 10.25
N CYS A 367 32.49 8.35 10.75
CA CYS A 367 32.41 7.48 11.92
C CYS A 367 31.88 8.23 13.15
N GLN A 368 32.21 9.52 13.29
CA GLN A 368 31.81 10.32 14.45
C GLN A 368 30.31 10.65 14.48
N TYR A 369 29.60 10.52 13.35
CA TYR A 369 28.16 10.73 13.29
C TYR A 369 27.39 9.63 14.01
N CYS A 370 27.93 8.40 13.99
CA CYS A 370 27.33 7.23 14.63
C CYS A 370 28.00 6.84 15.94
N HIS A 371 29.32 7.01 16.02
CA HIS A 371 30.14 6.59 17.14
C HIS A 371 30.66 7.79 17.93
N SER A 372 30.57 7.71 19.26
CA SER A 372 31.12 8.72 20.17
C SER A 372 32.11 8.10 21.13
N THR A 373 33.39 8.45 20.97
CA THR A 373 34.46 8.02 21.86
C THR A 373 34.35 8.58 23.28
N HIS A 374 33.65 9.71 23.45
CA HIS A 374 33.48 10.37 24.75
C HIS A 374 32.12 10.10 25.40
N ASN A 375 31.07 9.86 24.61
CA ASN A 375 29.69 9.74 25.11
C ASN A 375 29.05 8.38 24.80
N GLY A 376 29.73 7.50 24.06
CA GLY A 376 29.25 6.16 23.73
C GLY A 376 29.07 5.32 25.00
N LYS A 377 27.93 4.63 25.11
CA LYS A 377 27.55 3.89 26.33
C LYS A 377 27.80 2.38 26.24
N ASN A 378 28.29 1.88 25.11
CA ASN A 378 28.56 0.48 24.86
C ASN A 378 29.90 0.26 24.14
N GLU A 379 30.27 -1.01 23.96
CA GLU A 379 31.55 -1.42 23.33
C GLU A 379 31.67 -0.96 21.87
N SER A 380 30.53 -0.82 21.18
CA SER A 380 30.46 -0.28 19.81
C SER A 380 30.54 1.25 19.77
N LEU A 381 30.55 1.93 20.92
CA LEU A 381 30.56 3.39 21.06
C LEU A 381 29.39 4.10 20.36
N GLU A 382 28.32 3.39 20.03
CA GLU A 382 27.24 3.93 19.21
C GLU A 382 26.35 4.90 19.99
N GLY A 383 25.69 5.80 19.25
CA GLY A 383 24.56 6.59 19.74
C GLY A 383 24.93 7.86 20.49
N GLY A 384 26.06 7.95 21.20
CA GLY A 384 26.59 9.21 21.76
C GLY A 384 25.53 10.18 22.33
N THR A 385 25.41 11.38 21.72
CA THR A 385 24.41 12.41 22.07
C THR A 385 22.97 12.04 21.68
N PHE A 386 22.79 11.17 20.68
CA PHE A 386 21.50 10.72 20.15
C PHE A 386 20.89 9.55 20.96
N GLY A 387 21.68 8.89 21.81
CA GLY A 387 21.18 7.88 22.74
C GLY A 387 21.38 6.45 22.23
N ASN A 388 20.29 5.74 21.94
CA ASN A 388 20.33 4.36 21.45
C ASN A 388 20.43 4.29 19.92
N GLU A 389 20.67 3.09 19.37
CA GLU A 389 20.82 2.86 17.92
C GLU A 389 19.60 3.36 17.11
N GLU A 390 18.38 3.12 17.61
CA GLU A 390 17.14 3.58 16.97
C GLU A 390 17.13 5.10 16.79
N ASN A 391 17.35 5.86 17.85
CA ASN A 391 17.34 7.32 17.79
C ASN A 391 18.44 7.84 16.86
N LEU A 392 19.59 7.17 16.84
CA LEU A 392 20.67 7.49 15.93
C LEU A 392 20.23 7.33 14.46
N CYS A 393 19.69 6.16 14.09
CA CYS A 393 19.23 5.92 12.73
C CYS A 393 18.08 6.86 12.35
N MET A 394 17.12 7.03 13.25
CA MET A 394 15.93 7.86 13.00
C MET A 394 16.22 9.35 12.96
N THR A 395 17.34 9.82 13.53
CA THR A 395 17.78 11.22 13.36
C THR A 395 17.85 11.60 11.88
N CYS A 396 18.23 10.65 11.01
CA CYS A 396 18.22 10.82 9.57
C CYS A 396 17.02 10.16 8.87
N HIS A 397 16.48 9.08 9.41
CA HIS A 397 15.47 8.27 8.72
C HIS A 397 14.01 8.55 9.10
N ASP A 398 13.75 9.51 9.99
CA ASP A 398 12.39 9.91 10.38
C ASP A 398 11.67 10.83 9.38
N GLY A 399 12.34 11.15 8.26
CA GLY A 399 11.85 12.06 7.21
C GLY A 399 12.22 13.54 7.42
N THR A 400 12.77 13.92 8.58
CA THR A 400 13.08 15.33 8.88
C THR A 400 14.40 15.78 8.24
N SER A 401 15.48 14.99 8.38
CA SER A 401 16.82 15.30 7.84
C SER A 401 17.30 14.32 6.75
N GLY A 402 16.62 13.21 6.53
CA GLY A 402 16.89 12.26 5.45
C GLY A 402 15.63 11.61 4.90
N SER A 403 15.79 10.57 4.08
CA SER A 403 14.65 9.89 3.45
C SER A 403 13.80 9.19 4.51
N GLN A 404 12.49 9.45 4.50
CA GLN A 404 11.53 8.79 5.37
C GLN A 404 11.51 7.28 5.09
N ILE A 405 11.84 6.46 6.08
CA ILE A 405 11.72 5.00 5.94
C ILE A 405 10.29 4.58 6.30
N GLY A 406 9.42 4.50 5.28
CA GLY A 406 8.08 3.92 5.40
C GLY A 406 7.12 4.73 6.29
N PRO A 407 5.86 4.27 6.42
CA PRO A 407 4.87 5.01 7.18
C PRO A 407 5.33 5.05 8.65
N LYS A 408 5.60 6.26 9.13
CA LYS A 408 5.57 6.55 10.57
C LYS A 408 4.18 6.11 11.00
N VAL A 409 4.09 5.05 11.81
CA VAL A 409 2.82 4.51 12.31
C VAL A 409 2.02 5.69 12.83
N VAL A 410 0.93 6.00 12.15
CA VAL A 410 0.09 7.16 12.45
C VAL A 410 -0.55 6.86 13.80
N GLU A 411 -0.27 7.74 14.78
CA GLU A 411 -0.94 7.82 16.08
C GLU A 411 -1.17 6.48 16.78
N HIS A 412 -0.19 6.05 17.59
CA HIS A 412 -0.38 4.95 18.52
C HIS A 412 -1.62 5.19 19.41
N LYS A 413 -2.65 4.36 19.25
CA LYS A 413 -3.29 3.82 20.44
C LYS A 413 -2.20 3.06 21.21
N GLU A 414 -2.00 3.42 22.48
CA GLU A 414 -1.05 2.77 23.42
C GLU A 414 -1.01 1.23 23.32
N THR A 415 -2.12 0.61 22.91
CA THR A 415 -2.34 -0.83 22.81
C THR A 415 -1.71 -1.55 21.62
N LEU A 416 -1.19 -0.84 20.60
CA LEU A 416 -0.61 -1.44 19.37
C LEU A 416 0.90 -1.17 19.22
N LYS A 417 1.56 -0.72 20.29
CA LYS A 417 3.02 -0.45 20.34
C LYS A 417 3.92 -1.67 20.06
N THR A 418 3.38 -2.87 19.88
CA THR A 418 4.14 -4.11 19.64
C THR A 418 4.33 -4.46 18.16
N ASN A 419 3.79 -3.67 17.22
CA ASN A 419 3.76 -4.00 15.79
C ASN A 419 4.93 -3.41 15.00
N GLN A 420 6.12 -3.47 15.58
CA GLN A 420 7.38 -3.05 14.99
C GLN A 420 8.49 -3.99 15.49
N HIS A 421 9.52 -4.21 14.68
CA HIS A 421 10.67 -5.02 15.11
C HIS A 421 11.50 -4.32 16.21
N ASN A 422 11.29 -3.03 16.52
CA ASN A 422 12.19 -2.25 17.39
C ASN A 422 11.80 -2.15 18.89
N GLN A 423 10.64 -2.65 19.29
CA GLN A 423 10.02 -2.18 20.55
C GLN A 423 10.46 -2.93 21.81
N ASN A 424 11.05 -4.13 21.72
CA ASN A 424 11.48 -4.90 22.89
C ASN A 424 12.82 -5.64 22.64
N SER A 425 13.91 -4.88 22.72
CA SER A 425 15.27 -5.30 23.14
C SER A 425 16.00 -6.45 22.44
N SER A 426 15.64 -6.89 21.23
CA SER A 426 16.46 -7.87 20.46
C SER A 426 16.50 -7.63 18.94
N SER A 427 15.82 -6.61 18.43
CA SER A 427 15.82 -6.30 17.01
C SER A 427 15.91 -4.79 16.83
N SER A 428 16.89 -4.34 16.05
CA SER A 428 17.20 -2.96 15.75
C SER A 428 17.32 -2.76 14.24
N CYS A 429 17.56 -1.52 13.79
CA CYS A 429 17.81 -1.23 12.38
C CYS A 429 18.95 -2.10 11.84
N THR A 430 20.01 -2.24 12.64
CA THR A 430 21.17 -3.06 12.28
C THR A 430 20.88 -4.55 12.30
N SER A 431 19.79 -5.06 12.87
CA SER A 431 19.47 -6.50 12.76
C SER A 431 19.19 -6.94 11.31
N CYS A 432 18.68 -6.02 10.49
CA CYS A 432 18.42 -6.23 9.07
C CYS A 432 19.45 -5.53 8.17
N HIS A 433 19.87 -4.33 8.54
CA HIS A 433 20.74 -3.46 7.75
C HIS A 433 22.19 -3.48 8.26
N ASN A 434 23.13 -3.20 7.39
CA ASN A 434 24.52 -2.96 7.74
C ASN A 434 24.88 -1.52 7.34
N PRO A 435 24.92 -0.57 8.29
CA PRO A 435 25.25 0.82 7.97
C PRO A 435 26.66 0.94 7.41
N HIS A 436 27.56 -0.02 7.70
CA HIS A 436 28.91 -0.03 7.16
C HIS A 436 29.00 -0.54 5.71
N THR A 437 27.92 -1.08 5.16
CA THR A 437 27.87 -1.55 3.77
C THR A 437 27.23 -0.48 2.91
N GLN A 438 28.02 0.06 1.98
CA GLN A 438 27.49 0.96 0.97
C GLN A 438 26.40 0.25 0.16
N GLY A 439 25.26 0.91 -0.01
CA GLY A 439 24.20 0.43 -0.89
C GLY A 439 24.73 0.26 -2.32
N THR A 440 24.53 -0.93 -2.89
CA THR A 440 24.88 -1.24 -4.28
C THR A 440 23.61 -1.44 -5.11
N LEU A 441 23.75 -1.71 -6.40
CA LEU A 441 22.62 -2.03 -7.27
C LEU A 441 21.93 -3.34 -6.87
N GLU A 442 22.73 -4.29 -6.41
CA GLU A 442 22.31 -5.62 -5.94
C GLU A 442 21.82 -5.58 -4.48
N ASN A 443 22.25 -4.58 -3.71
CA ASN A 443 21.86 -4.37 -2.32
C ASN A 443 21.59 -2.88 -2.03
N PRO A 444 20.53 -2.30 -2.62
CA PRO A 444 20.25 -0.87 -2.51
C PRO A 444 19.88 -0.45 -1.09
N ASN A 445 19.42 -1.41 -0.27
CA ASN A 445 19.00 -1.19 1.11
C ASN A 445 20.08 -1.57 2.14
N SER A 446 21.31 -1.85 1.71
CA SER A 446 22.43 -2.19 2.61
C SER A 446 22.09 -3.32 3.58
N PHE A 447 21.39 -4.37 3.15
CA PHE A 447 21.10 -5.53 4.00
C PHE A 447 22.37 -6.24 4.45
N LYS A 448 22.31 -6.82 5.65
CA LYS A 448 23.40 -7.61 6.22
C LYS A 448 23.73 -8.84 5.33
N PRO A 449 25.00 -9.24 5.26
CA PRO A 449 25.37 -10.53 4.68
C PRO A 449 24.82 -11.69 5.51
N VAL A 450 24.78 -12.89 4.92
CA VAL A 450 24.31 -14.11 5.58
C VAL A 450 25.16 -14.40 6.81
N SER A 451 26.48 -14.23 6.71
CA SER A 451 27.42 -14.34 7.84
C SER A 451 28.70 -13.55 7.61
N THR A 452 29.63 -13.55 8.59
CA THR A 452 30.96 -12.96 8.44
C THR A 452 31.87 -13.73 7.47
N THR A 453 31.59 -15.01 7.25
CA THR A 453 32.34 -15.89 6.34
C THR A 453 31.68 -16.04 4.98
N ASP A 454 30.41 -15.65 4.87
CA ASP A 454 29.61 -15.72 3.65
C ASP A 454 29.12 -14.32 3.28
N SER A 455 29.78 -13.73 2.29
CA SER A 455 29.48 -12.39 1.78
C SER A 455 28.18 -12.33 0.97
N HIS A 456 27.47 -13.45 0.76
CA HIS A 456 26.15 -13.42 0.13
C HIS A 456 25.23 -12.51 0.94
N ILE A 457 24.59 -11.59 0.25
CA ILE A 457 23.73 -10.58 0.86
C ILE A 457 22.40 -11.24 1.18
N ARG A 458 21.87 -11.02 2.39
CA ARG A 458 20.52 -11.49 2.72
C ARG A 458 19.52 -10.84 1.77
N THR A 459 18.67 -11.67 1.19
CA THR A 459 17.69 -11.20 0.21
C THR A 459 16.31 -11.11 0.81
N TYR A 460 15.54 -10.15 0.30
CA TYR A 460 14.13 -9.96 0.59
C TYR A 460 13.42 -9.66 -0.73
N LYS A 461 13.26 -10.69 -1.57
CA LYS A 461 12.58 -10.51 -2.86
C LYS A 461 11.08 -10.32 -2.65
N LYS A 462 10.49 -9.48 -3.50
CA LYS A 462 9.08 -9.07 -3.44
C LYS A 462 8.30 -9.58 -4.63
N ALA A 463 7.05 -9.14 -4.76
CA ALA A 463 6.06 -9.67 -5.68
C ALA A 463 6.56 -9.80 -7.12
N SER A 464 7.25 -8.76 -7.60
CA SER A 464 7.64 -8.66 -9.01
C SER A 464 8.92 -9.44 -9.35
N THR A 465 9.63 -9.95 -8.34
CA THR A 465 11.01 -10.49 -8.51
C THR A 465 11.25 -11.83 -7.83
N ALA A 466 10.37 -12.27 -6.93
CA ALA A 466 10.48 -13.54 -6.25
C ALA A 466 10.10 -14.71 -7.18
N GLY A 467 10.92 -15.76 -7.15
CA GLY A 467 10.57 -17.08 -7.68
C GLY A 467 9.87 -17.97 -6.65
N GLY A 468 9.87 -17.59 -5.37
CA GLY A 468 9.17 -18.27 -4.28
C GLY A 468 10.03 -19.30 -3.54
N LYS A 469 11.35 -19.16 -3.60
CA LYS A 469 12.31 -20.05 -2.93
C LYS A 469 12.75 -19.45 -1.58
N ALA A 470 13.09 -20.33 -0.63
CA ALA A 470 13.48 -19.91 0.72
C ALA A 470 14.70 -18.96 0.75
N ASP A 471 15.69 -19.22 -0.11
CA ASP A 471 16.91 -18.41 -0.21
C ASP A 471 16.59 -16.95 -0.55
N GLU A 472 15.55 -16.71 -1.34
CA GLU A 472 15.08 -15.38 -1.74
C GLU A 472 14.48 -14.56 -0.59
N PHE A 473 14.15 -15.22 0.54
CA PHE A 473 13.62 -14.62 1.77
C PHE A 473 14.58 -14.74 2.96
N SER A 474 15.86 -15.01 2.69
CA SER A 474 16.91 -15.24 3.70
C SER A 474 17.06 -14.12 4.72
N LEU A 475 16.66 -12.88 4.42
CA LEU A 475 16.62 -11.80 5.41
C LEU A 475 15.71 -12.14 6.59
N CYS A 476 14.46 -12.53 6.32
CA CYS A 476 13.48 -12.87 7.35
C CYS A 476 13.82 -14.21 8.01
N LEU A 477 14.18 -15.21 7.20
CA LEU A 477 14.43 -16.57 7.66
C LEU A 477 15.72 -16.71 8.50
N SER A 478 16.60 -15.71 8.46
CA SER A 478 17.78 -15.67 9.32
C SER A 478 17.46 -15.68 10.82
N CYS A 479 16.35 -15.03 11.20
CA CYS A 479 15.84 -15.00 12.56
C CYS A 479 14.70 -16.01 12.73
N HIS A 480 13.82 -16.12 11.73
CA HIS A 480 12.60 -16.93 11.79
C HIS A 480 12.79 -18.43 11.47
N ARG A 481 13.81 -19.03 12.09
CA ARG A 481 14.21 -20.44 11.92
C ARG A 481 14.16 -21.27 13.21
N GLY A 482 13.45 -20.79 14.24
CA GLY A 482 13.26 -21.51 15.50
C GLY A 482 14.40 -21.47 16.50
N ASN A 483 15.53 -20.85 16.13
CA ASN A 483 16.72 -20.74 16.97
C ASN A 483 16.91 -19.30 17.44
N ALA A 484 17.49 -19.12 18.63
CA ALA A 484 17.97 -17.83 19.09
C ALA A 484 19.06 -17.32 18.13
N VAL A 485 18.99 -16.03 17.78
CA VAL A 485 19.95 -15.40 16.85
C VAL A 485 21.22 -15.04 17.61
N GLU A 486 21.08 -14.51 18.83
CA GLU A 486 22.19 -14.24 19.73
C GLU A 486 22.02 -14.95 21.10
N LYS A 487 23.11 -14.96 21.87
CA LYS A 487 23.16 -15.63 23.17
C LYS A 487 22.31 -14.85 24.18
N GLY A 488 21.16 -15.41 24.56
CA GLY A 488 20.22 -14.79 25.51
C GLY A 488 18.89 -14.40 24.87
N ASP A 489 18.79 -14.43 23.55
CA ASP A 489 17.54 -14.15 22.85
C ASP A 489 16.53 -15.29 23.03
N LYS A 490 15.25 -14.92 23.06
CA LYS A 490 14.19 -15.89 22.86
C LYS A 490 14.21 -16.32 21.39
N PRO A 491 14.14 -17.63 21.08
CA PRO A 491 14.05 -18.09 19.70
C PRO A 491 12.80 -17.49 19.06
N ALA A 492 12.98 -16.86 17.90
CA ALA A 492 11.87 -16.40 17.09
C ALA A 492 11.09 -17.60 16.53
N SER A 493 9.84 -17.37 16.12
CA SER A 493 9.01 -18.42 15.54
C SER A 493 9.69 -19.05 14.32
N ASP A 494 9.79 -20.38 14.31
CA ASP A 494 10.21 -21.13 13.13
C ASP A 494 9.10 -21.10 12.08
N ILE A 495 9.33 -20.34 11.01
CA ILE A 495 8.57 -20.42 9.76
C ILE A 495 9.43 -20.96 8.61
N ASN A 496 10.75 -21.07 8.77
CA ASN A 496 11.66 -21.59 7.74
C ASN A 496 11.28 -23.01 7.30
N GLN A 497 10.80 -23.83 8.22
CA GLN A 497 10.26 -25.16 7.93
C GLN A 497 9.17 -25.16 6.85
N TYR A 498 8.36 -24.10 6.73
CA TYR A 498 7.27 -24.00 5.77
C TYR A 498 7.74 -23.68 4.34
N TYR A 499 8.97 -23.18 4.21
CA TYR A 499 9.62 -22.91 2.92
C TYR A 499 10.52 -24.07 2.48
N SER A 500 10.45 -25.20 3.18
CA SER A 500 11.27 -26.39 2.94
C SER A 500 10.39 -27.65 2.82
N LYS A 501 10.95 -28.72 2.25
CA LYS A 501 10.26 -30.02 2.20
C LYS A 501 10.16 -30.62 3.61
N PRO A 502 9.05 -31.31 3.95
CA PRO A 502 7.91 -31.63 3.07
C PRO A 502 6.86 -30.50 2.97
N HIS A 503 6.81 -29.56 3.91
CA HIS A 503 5.74 -28.56 4.03
C HIS A 503 5.48 -27.77 2.75
N ILE A 504 6.52 -27.34 2.04
CA ILE A 504 6.34 -26.57 0.80
C ILE A 504 5.60 -27.35 -0.30
N ASN A 505 5.68 -28.69 -0.30
CA ASN A 505 4.94 -29.52 -1.26
C ASN A 505 3.46 -29.69 -0.88
N GLU A 506 3.14 -29.53 0.40
CA GLU A 506 1.77 -29.65 0.93
C GLU A 506 1.07 -28.30 1.04
N SER A 507 1.83 -27.20 0.95
CA SER A 507 1.34 -25.84 1.04
C SER A 507 0.46 -25.49 -0.14
N LEU A 508 -0.80 -25.14 0.12
CA LEU A 508 -1.71 -24.55 -0.86
C LEU A 508 -1.35 -23.08 -1.20
N HIS A 509 -0.41 -22.47 -0.48
CA HIS A 509 0.18 -21.18 -0.82
C HIS A 509 1.48 -21.31 -1.63
N ASN A 510 1.86 -22.53 -2.02
CA ASN A 510 2.85 -22.77 -3.06
C ASN A 510 2.14 -22.70 -4.42
N ILE A 511 2.19 -21.54 -5.07
CA ILE A 511 1.46 -21.27 -6.29
C ILE A 511 2.39 -20.99 -7.46
N LYS A 512 1.94 -21.36 -8.65
CA LYS A 512 2.51 -20.89 -9.91
C LYS A 512 1.69 -19.70 -10.39
N ALA A 513 2.36 -18.56 -10.55
CA ALA A 513 1.78 -17.38 -11.16
C ALA A 513 1.29 -17.70 -12.58
N THR A 514 0.19 -17.08 -12.99
CA THR A 514 -0.26 -17.18 -14.38
C THR A 514 0.65 -16.35 -15.29
N GLU A 515 0.75 -16.72 -16.57
CA GLU A 515 1.66 -16.06 -17.53
C GLU A 515 1.30 -14.58 -17.72
N ASP A 516 0.01 -14.29 -17.70
CA ASP A 516 -0.65 -12.98 -17.76
C ASP A 516 -0.62 -12.21 -16.43
N SER A 517 0.20 -12.63 -15.45
CA SER A 517 0.40 -11.88 -14.21
C SER A 517 1.65 -11.00 -14.19
N GLY A 518 2.57 -11.25 -15.14
CA GLY A 518 3.89 -10.62 -15.19
C GLY A 518 4.86 -11.04 -14.09
N SER A 519 4.49 -12.00 -13.22
CA SER A 519 5.35 -12.50 -12.16
C SER A 519 6.02 -13.82 -12.55
N THR A 520 7.24 -14.03 -12.05
CA THR A 520 7.98 -15.30 -12.18
C THR A 520 7.74 -16.25 -11.02
N LEU A 521 6.78 -15.94 -10.12
CA LEU A 521 6.53 -16.74 -8.94
C LEU A 521 6.11 -18.17 -9.32
N ASN A 522 6.86 -19.14 -8.81
CA ASN A 522 6.56 -20.57 -8.95
C ASN A 522 7.02 -21.27 -7.66
N GLY A 523 6.32 -20.97 -6.58
CA GLY A 523 6.78 -21.25 -5.24
C GLY A 523 5.90 -20.60 -4.17
N GLN A 524 6.49 -20.45 -2.99
CA GLN A 524 5.82 -19.87 -1.83
C GLN A 524 5.61 -18.36 -1.99
N LEU A 525 4.46 -17.85 -1.52
CA LEU A 525 4.17 -16.42 -1.48
C LEU A 525 5.29 -15.62 -0.78
N PRO A 526 5.74 -14.48 -1.35
CA PRO A 526 6.69 -13.59 -0.71
C PRO A 526 6.16 -13.00 0.60
N CYS A 527 7.02 -12.83 1.60
CA CYS A 527 6.60 -12.29 2.90
C CYS A 527 5.98 -10.88 2.78
N ALA A 528 6.44 -10.09 1.81
CA ALA A 528 5.96 -8.75 1.50
C ALA A 528 4.49 -8.70 1.03
N GLU A 529 3.90 -9.82 0.61
CA GLU A 529 2.48 -9.87 0.27
C GLU A 529 1.59 -9.65 1.49
N CYS A 530 2.06 -10.07 2.66
CA CYS A 530 1.27 -10.04 3.89
C CYS A 530 1.86 -9.11 4.94
N HIS A 531 3.17 -8.87 4.95
CA HIS A 531 3.85 -8.15 6.02
C HIS A 531 4.45 -6.80 5.59
N GLU A 532 4.30 -5.80 6.44
CA GLU A 532 5.16 -4.61 6.44
C GLU A 532 6.43 -4.88 7.24
N THR A 533 7.58 -4.42 6.74
CA THR A 533 8.90 -4.73 7.34
C THR A 533 9.31 -3.78 8.46
N HIS A 534 8.87 -2.52 8.39
CA HIS A 534 9.24 -1.48 9.36
C HIS A 534 8.18 -1.30 10.46
N GLY A 535 6.90 -1.46 10.14
CA GLY A 535 5.80 -1.39 11.10
C GLY A 535 4.44 -1.43 10.44
N SER A 536 3.40 -1.77 11.21
CA SER A 536 2.01 -1.74 10.75
C SER A 536 1.04 -1.31 11.84
N ASN A 537 -0.11 -0.78 11.43
CA ASN A 537 -1.26 -0.56 12.29
C ASN A 537 -1.91 -1.89 12.74
N ASN A 538 -1.62 -3.01 12.05
CA ASN A 538 -2.15 -4.32 12.37
C ASN A 538 -1.20 -5.17 13.20
N SER A 539 -1.80 -6.05 14.02
CA SER A 539 -1.06 -7.07 14.76
C SER A 539 -0.21 -7.94 13.83
N LYS A 540 0.93 -8.42 14.33
CA LYS A 540 1.88 -9.27 13.57
C LYS A 540 2.45 -8.60 12.31
N MET A 541 2.45 -7.26 12.28
CA MET A 541 2.96 -6.47 11.16
C MET A 541 2.28 -6.77 9.82
N LEU A 542 1.00 -7.14 9.86
CA LEU A 542 0.25 -7.44 8.66
C LEU A 542 -0.10 -6.18 7.89
N ARG A 543 -0.12 -6.23 6.57
CA ARG A 543 -0.53 -5.12 5.71
C ARG A 543 -2.02 -4.84 5.91
N GLU A 544 -2.39 -3.56 5.81
CA GLU A 544 -3.79 -3.16 5.73
C GLU A 544 -4.39 -3.48 4.36
N GLU A 545 -3.60 -3.30 3.31
CA GLU A 545 -3.95 -3.60 1.93
C GLU A 545 -3.31 -4.93 1.53
N LEU A 546 -4.14 -5.98 1.51
CA LEU A 546 -3.72 -7.34 1.15
C LEU A 546 -3.93 -7.56 -0.35
N GLY A 547 -2.95 -8.18 -0.99
CA GLY A 547 -2.90 -8.33 -2.44
C GLY A 547 -2.39 -7.06 -3.14
N ASN A 548 -2.72 -6.95 -4.44
CA ASN A 548 -2.20 -5.91 -5.32
C ASN A 548 -3.25 -4.85 -5.71
N VAL A 549 -4.33 -4.76 -4.94
CA VAL A 549 -5.45 -3.83 -5.14
C VAL A 549 -5.39 -2.71 -4.12
N LYS A 550 -5.69 -1.48 -4.55
CA LYS A 550 -5.90 -0.37 -3.61
C LYS A 550 -7.30 -0.51 -3.01
N LEU A 551 -7.37 -0.67 -1.68
CA LEU A 551 -8.63 -0.82 -0.95
C LEU A 551 -9.10 0.52 -0.37
N LYS A 552 -10.42 0.70 -0.26
CA LYS A 552 -10.99 1.81 0.51
C LYS A 552 -10.67 1.63 2.00
N ALA A 553 -10.75 2.71 2.78
CA ALA A 553 -10.31 2.70 4.18
C ALA A 553 -11.11 1.71 5.07
N GLU A 554 -12.35 1.46 4.71
CA GLU A 554 -13.30 0.52 5.32
C GLU A 554 -13.01 -0.95 4.95
N ASP A 555 -12.47 -1.20 3.75
CA ASP A 555 -12.16 -2.55 3.24
C ASP A 555 -10.77 -3.04 3.65
N LYS A 556 -9.92 -2.11 4.12
CA LYS A 556 -8.60 -2.42 4.66
C LYS A 556 -8.71 -3.41 5.82
N PHE A 557 -7.83 -4.41 5.83
CA PHE A 557 -7.72 -5.33 6.94
C PHE A 557 -7.31 -4.56 8.20
N LYS A 558 -8.07 -4.77 9.28
CA LYS A 558 -7.84 -4.18 10.59
C LYS A 558 -7.96 -5.25 11.67
N THR A 559 -6.91 -5.45 12.44
CA THR A 559 -6.97 -6.32 13.63
C THR A 559 -7.83 -5.68 14.71
N THR A 560 -8.62 -6.49 15.41
CA THR A 560 -9.50 -6.08 16.50
C THR A 560 -8.82 -6.30 17.85
N GLY A 561 -8.66 -5.22 18.62
CA GLY A 561 -8.01 -5.30 19.93
C GLY A 561 -6.49 -5.53 19.86
N SER A 562 -5.90 -5.97 20.98
CA SER A 562 -4.44 -6.19 21.14
C SER A 562 -4.02 -7.66 21.08
N THR A 563 -4.97 -8.58 21.01
CA THR A 563 -4.72 -10.04 20.99
C THR A 563 -5.26 -10.63 19.70
N TRP A 564 -4.46 -11.47 19.04
CA TRP A 564 -4.89 -12.19 17.84
C TRP A 564 -5.98 -13.20 18.16
N SER A 565 -7.19 -12.96 17.67
CA SER A 565 -8.35 -13.84 17.84
C SER A 565 -8.66 -14.66 16.58
N ASP A 566 -9.46 -15.71 16.73
CA ASP A 566 -10.01 -16.47 15.59
C ASP A 566 -10.77 -15.57 14.60
N SER A 567 -11.42 -14.51 15.10
CA SER A 567 -12.10 -13.53 14.24
C SER A 567 -11.11 -12.72 13.42
N ASP A 568 -9.97 -12.31 13.99
CA ASP A 568 -8.91 -11.61 13.25
C ASP A 568 -8.31 -12.50 12.18
N GLU A 569 -8.04 -13.76 12.54
CA GLU A 569 -7.52 -14.76 11.61
C GLU A 569 -8.45 -14.99 10.44
N ARG A 570 -9.73 -15.22 10.72
CA ARG A 570 -10.72 -15.47 9.67
C ARG A 570 -10.89 -14.26 8.75
N LYS A 571 -10.94 -13.05 9.31
CA LYS A 571 -10.99 -11.80 8.53
C LYS A 571 -9.76 -11.66 7.64
N PHE A 572 -8.58 -11.93 8.18
CA PHE A 572 -7.32 -11.86 7.44
C PHE A 572 -7.30 -12.81 6.24
N CYS A 573 -7.62 -14.08 6.46
CA CYS A 573 -7.64 -15.08 5.37
C CYS A 573 -8.67 -14.70 4.30
N ILE A 574 -9.87 -14.26 4.69
CA ILE A 574 -10.94 -13.94 3.73
C ILE A 574 -10.67 -12.67 2.94
N SER A 575 -9.80 -11.77 3.40
CA SER A 575 -9.34 -10.64 2.58
C SER A 575 -8.71 -11.09 1.24
N CYS A 576 -8.17 -12.32 1.17
CA CYS A 576 -7.65 -12.91 -0.06
C CYS A 576 -8.55 -14.03 -0.63
N HIS A 577 -9.37 -14.67 0.21
CA HIS A 577 -10.27 -15.77 -0.16
C HIS A 577 -11.72 -15.31 -0.42
N ASN A 578 -11.92 -14.06 -0.82
CA ASN A 578 -13.22 -13.45 -1.09
C ASN A 578 -13.74 -13.66 -2.53
N GLY A 579 -12.98 -14.34 -3.40
CA GLY A 579 -13.34 -14.53 -4.79
C GLY A 579 -13.10 -13.33 -5.71
N SER A 580 -12.50 -12.24 -5.21
CA SER A 580 -12.22 -11.03 -6.00
C SER A 580 -10.77 -10.54 -5.89
N THR A 581 -10.07 -10.82 -4.80
CA THR A 581 -8.67 -10.44 -4.61
C THR A 581 -7.77 -11.31 -5.49
N VAL A 582 -7.20 -10.69 -6.53
CA VAL A 582 -6.26 -11.36 -7.44
C VAL A 582 -4.83 -11.20 -6.95
N ILE A 583 -4.12 -12.31 -6.76
CA ILE A 583 -2.70 -12.34 -6.42
C ILE A 583 -2.00 -13.26 -7.43
N TYR A 584 -1.05 -12.72 -8.19
CA TYR A 584 -0.31 -13.47 -9.22
C TYR A 584 -1.19 -14.14 -10.28
N GLY A 585 -2.33 -13.51 -10.58
CA GLY A 585 -3.32 -14.01 -11.53
C GLY A 585 -4.19 -15.14 -11.01
N LYS A 586 -4.04 -15.50 -9.73
CA LYS A 586 -4.88 -16.47 -9.03
C LYS A 586 -5.83 -15.72 -8.10
N THR A 587 -7.05 -16.23 -7.96
CA THR A 587 -8.04 -15.69 -7.03
C THR A 587 -8.40 -16.76 -6.01
N GLY A 588 -8.27 -16.44 -4.73
CA GLY A 588 -8.71 -17.32 -3.66
C GLY A 588 -10.22 -17.24 -3.50
N LYS A 589 -10.90 -18.39 -3.41
CA LYS A 589 -12.34 -18.44 -3.10
C LYS A 589 -12.58 -19.33 -1.89
N LEU A 590 -13.31 -18.81 -0.92
CA LEU A 590 -13.89 -19.61 0.16
C LEU A 590 -15.12 -20.34 -0.41
N SER A 591 -15.01 -21.64 -0.61
CA SER A 591 -16.14 -22.47 -1.05
C SER A 591 -17.06 -22.78 0.12
N GLU A 592 -18.33 -22.37 0.04
CA GLU A 592 -19.33 -22.70 1.07
C GLU A 592 -19.86 -24.13 0.95
N LYS A 593 -19.67 -24.76 -0.21
CA LYS A 593 -20.14 -26.11 -0.54
C LYS A 593 -19.03 -26.94 -1.14
N ASP A 594 -19.08 -28.25 -0.91
CA ASP A 594 -18.17 -29.21 -1.52
C ASP A 594 -18.60 -29.57 -2.96
N ALA A 595 -17.91 -30.54 -3.56
CA ALA A 595 -18.21 -31.00 -4.91
C ALA A 595 -19.57 -31.71 -5.05
N ALA A 596 -20.12 -32.25 -3.96
CA ALA A 596 -21.45 -32.85 -3.91
C ALA A 596 -22.56 -31.80 -3.70
N GLY A 597 -22.18 -30.56 -3.36
CA GLY A 597 -23.11 -29.47 -3.05
C GLY A 597 -23.49 -29.40 -1.58
N ASP A 598 -22.85 -30.20 -0.72
CA ASP A 598 -23.07 -30.21 0.71
C ASP A 598 -22.32 -29.05 1.39
N PRO A 599 -22.88 -28.42 2.44
CA PRO A 599 -22.21 -27.32 3.15
C PRO A 599 -20.88 -27.77 3.77
N ILE A 600 -19.81 -27.01 3.51
CA ILE A 600 -18.52 -27.23 4.18
C ILE A 600 -18.59 -26.59 5.57
N THR A 601 -18.35 -27.41 6.60
CA THR A 601 -18.33 -26.96 7.99
C THR A 601 -17.19 -25.96 8.21
N GLY A 602 -17.48 -24.80 8.83
CA GLY A 602 -16.50 -23.74 9.08
C GLY A 602 -16.38 -22.71 7.94
N HIS A 603 -17.03 -22.95 6.80
CA HIS A 603 -16.97 -22.09 5.62
C HIS A 603 -18.20 -21.20 5.46
N GLN A 604 -19.20 -21.29 6.33
CA GLN A 604 -20.38 -20.44 6.27
C GLN A 604 -20.06 -19.03 6.77
N LYS A 605 -20.86 -18.03 6.38
CA LYS A 605 -20.63 -16.62 6.73
C LYS A 605 -20.70 -16.37 8.25
N GLU A 606 -21.55 -17.12 8.93
CA GLU A 606 -21.79 -17.07 10.36
C GLU A 606 -20.73 -17.81 11.20
N ASP A 607 -19.87 -18.62 10.58
CA ASP A 607 -18.84 -19.38 11.28
C ASP A 607 -17.77 -18.45 11.86
N LYS A 608 -17.41 -18.71 13.13
CA LYS A 608 -16.45 -17.90 13.90
C LYS A 608 -15.10 -18.55 14.10
N GLN A 609 -14.96 -19.80 13.69
CA GLN A 609 -13.75 -20.58 13.87
C GLN A 609 -12.61 -20.03 13.01
N GLY A 610 -11.40 -19.97 13.60
CA GLY A 610 -10.19 -19.62 12.87
C GLY A 610 -9.88 -20.66 11.78
N CYS A 611 -9.45 -20.20 10.61
CA CYS A 611 -9.12 -21.05 9.46
C CYS A 611 -8.09 -22.13 9.80
N SER A 612 -7.19 -21.83 10.74
CA SER A 612 -6.11 -22.69 11.19
C SER A 612 -6.55 -23.95 11.91
N PHE A 613 -7.78 -24.02 12.41
CA PHE A 613 -8.30 -25.24 12.98
C PHE A 613 -8.31 -26.39 11.97
N CYS A 614 -8.60 -26.08 10.70
CA CYS A 614 -8.64 -27.02 9.58
C CYS A 614 -7.40 -26.92 8.69
N HIS A 615 -6.94 -25.70 8.39
CA HIS A 615 -5.88 -25.45 7.42
C HIS A 615 -4.49 -25.32 8.04
N GLY A 616 -4.38 -25.24 9.38
CA GLY A 616 -3.13 -25.07 10.11
C GLY A 616 -2.35 -26.37 10.34
N GLY A 617 -2.58 -27.40 9.52
CA GLY A 617 -1.90 -28.68 9.60
C GLY A 617 -1.92 -29.30 10.99
N THR A 618 -0.81 -29.91 11.39
CA THR A 618 -0.71 -30.61 12.68
C THR A 618 -0.69 -29.63 13.85
N SER A 619 -0.14 -28.43 13.68
CA SER A 619 -0.07 -27.44 14.76
C SER A 619 -1.41 -26.77 15.04
N LYS A 620 -2.35 -26.82 14.09
CA LYS A 620 -3.61 -26.08 14.10
C LYS A 620 -3.41 -24.60 14.45
N SER A 621 -2.31 -24.02 13.95
CA SER A 621 -1.91 -22.66 14.29
C SER A 621 -2.11 -21.69 13.13
N ALA A 622 -2.51 -20.46 13.43
CA ALA A 622 -2.57 -19.34 12.47
C ALA A 622 -1.30 -19.22 11.62
N LYS A 623 -0.16 -19.49 12.25
CA LYS A 623 1.17 -19.43 11.62
C LYS A 623 1.31 -20.47 10.51
N GLU A 624 0.97 -21.73 10.79
CA GLU A 624 1.00 -22.79 9.76
C GLU A 624 -0.04 -22.53 8.68
N ALA A 625 -1.26 -22.12 9.05
CA ALA A 625 -2.33 -21.82 8.08
C ALA A 625 -1.99 -20.67 7.13
N ALA A 626 -1.23 -19.67 7.57
CA ALA A 626 -0.80 -18.58 6.71
C ALA A 626 0.39 -18.95 5.81
N HIS A 627 1.37 -19.71 6.33
CA HIS A 627 2.65 -19.95 5.65
C HIS A 627 2.70 -21.26 4.86
N ALA A 628 1.97 -22.28 5.27
CA ALA A 628 1.83 -23.55 4.57
C ALA A 628 0.45 -24.17 4.86
N PRO A 629 -0.65 -23.50 4.43
CA PRO A 629 -1.98 -24.06 4.60
C PRO A 629 -2.07 -25.40 3.90
N LYS A 630 -2.71 -26.36 4.57
CA LYS A 630 -2.97 -27.68 4.00
C LYS A 630 -4.44 -27.79 3.60
N GLU A 631 -4.73 -28.76 2.74
CA GLU A 631 -6.09 -29.25 2.60
C GLU A 631 -6.59 -29.70 3.97
N ALA A 632 -7.84 -29.35 4.30
CA ALA A 632 -8.44 -29.78 5.54
C ALA A 632 -8.50 -31.32 5.53
N ALA A 633 -7.92 -31.96 6.56
CA ALA A 633 -8.15 -33.38 6.78
C ALA A 633 -9.62 -33.57 7.14
N GLN A 634 -10.40 -34.14 6.22
CA GLN A 634 -11.81 -34.50 6.43
C GLN A 634 -11.95 -35.60 7.50
#